data_AF-A0A820QXC4-F1
#
_entry.id   AF-A0A820QXC4-F1
#
_cell.length_a   1.000
_cell.length_b   1.000
_cell.length_c   1.000
_cell.angle_alpha   90.00
_cell.angle_beta   90.00
_cell.angle_gamma   90.00
#
_symmetry.space_group_name_H-M   'P 1'
#
loop_
_entity.id
_entity.type
_entity.pdbx_description
1 polymer ?
#
loop_
_entity_poly.entity_id
_entity_poly.type
_entity_poly.pdbx_seq_one_letter_code
_entity_poly.pdbx_strand_id
1 'polypeptide(L)'
;ALEIFNPTIHPSIYKANTVNNLREVNSLFAFLKRCVSSIGSRKLRSWCLKPCRSSEILERRYDVIEFFLDTNQHELMRTLRDHLKPIVNIPVI
;
A
#
# COMPACT_ATOMS: atom_id res chain seq x y z
N ALA A 1 -9.48 -15.71 11.56
CA ALA A 1 -9.33 -15.22 10.16
C ALA A 1 -8.04 -14.40 10.06
N LEU A 2 -7.44 -14.22 8.89
CA LEU A 2 -6.10 -13.59 8.71
C LEU A 2 -6.04 -12.06 8.95
N GLU A 3 -7.12 -11.45 9.46
CA GLU A 3 -7.19 -10.01 9.80
C GLU A 3 -6.58 -9.08 8.74
N ILE A 4 -6.85 -9.38 7.47
CA ILE A 4 -6.27 -8.65 6.33
C ILE A 4 -6.63 -7.16 6.41
N PHE A 5 -7.87 -6.89 6.80
CA PHE A 5 -8.42 -5.56 7.08
C PHE A 5 -9.06 -5.58 8.46
N ASN A 6 -8.86 -4.52 9.23
CA ASN A 6 -9.43 -4.36 10.57
C ASN A 6 -9.65 -2.86 10.85
N PRO A 7 -10.79 -2.31 10.42
CA PRO A 7 -11.11 -0.92 10.69
C PRO A 7 -11.44 -0.75 12.18
N THR A 8 -10.45 -0.38 12.98
CA THR A 8 -10.67 -0.05 14.39
C THR A 8 -11.34 1.31 14.51
N ILE A 9 -12.54 1.34 15.10
CA ILE A 9 -13.23 2.57 15.46
C ILE A 9 -12.62 3.06 16.78
N HIS A 10 -11.83 4.13 16.73
CA HIS A 10 -11.33 4.75 17.96
C HIS A 10 -12.48 5.51 18.66
N PRO A 11 -12.65 5.42 20.00
CA PRO A 11 -13.72 6.10 20.73
C PRO A 11 -13.72 7.64 20.55
N SER A 12 -12.59 8.24 20.17
CA SER A 12 -12.51 9.68 19.88
C SER A 12 -13.12 10.11 18.53
N ILE A 13 -13.57 9.17 17.69
CA ILE A 13 -14.25 9.45 16.42
C ILE A 13 -15.56 10.21 16.63
N TYR A 14 -16.19 10.13 17.80
CA TYR A 14 -17.36 10.97 18.13
C TYR A 14 -17.08 12.48 18.12
N LYS A 15 -15.80 12.91 18.07
CA LYS A 15 -15.43 14.33 17.99
C LYS A 15 -14.85 14.77 16.64
N ALA A 16 -14.69 13.87 15.67
CA ALA A 16 -14.10 14.21 14.36
C ALA A 16 -15.01 13.76 13.21
N ASN A 17 -15.63 14.73 12.52
CA ASN A 17 -16.40 14.58 11.28
C ASN A 17 -15.55 14.00 10.12
N THR A 18 -15.04 12.77 10.23
CA THR A 18 -14.29 12.15 9.13
C THR A 18 -14.50 10.65 9.12
N VAL A 19 -15.64 10.24 8.56
CA VAL A 19 -15.97 8.85 8.16
C VAL A 19 -14.86 8.21 7.30
N ASN A 20 -14.02 9.03 6.67
CA ASN A 20 -12.89 8.60 5.83
C ASN A 20 -11.57 8.33 6.58
N ASN A 21 -11.52 8.52 7.90
CA ASN A 21 -10.30 8.39 8.71
C ASN A 21 -10.33 7.21 9.69
N LEU A 22 -11.00 6.11 9.31
CA LEU A 22 -10.79 4.82 9.96
C LEU A 22 -9.34 4.40 9.71
N ARG A 23 -8.48 4.66 10.69
CA ARG A 23 -7.08 4.23 10.66
C ARG A 23 -7.07 2.74 10.98
N GLU A 24 -6.66 1.93 10.02
CA GLU A 24 -6.34 0.52 10.27
C GLU A 24 -4.99 0.50 11.01
N VAL A 25 -5.02 0.15 12.30
CA VAL A 25 -3.80 0.16 13.15
C VAL A 25 -3.33 -1.28 13.45
N ASN A 26 -4.23 -2.25 13.39
CA ASN A 26 -3.94 -3.66 13.68
C ASN A 26 -4.48 -4.58 12.57
N SER A 27 -3.95 -4.46 11.35
CA SER A 27 -4.29 -5.32 10.23
C SER A 27 -3.05 -5.64 9.38
N LEU A 28 -3.08 -6.77 8.66
CA LEU A 28 -2.01 -7.11 7.72
C LEU A 28 -1.83 -6.01 6.66
N PHE A 29 -2.92 -5.42 6.18
CA PHE A 29 -2.85 -4.31 5.24
C PHE A 29 -2.10 -3.11 5.84
N ALA A 30 -2.37 -2.74 7.09
CA ALA A 30 -1.67 -1.65 7.78
C ALA A 30 -0.16 -1.91 7.88
N PHE A 31 0.23 -3.16 8.17
CA PHE A 31 1.63 -3.56 8.21
C PHE A 31 2.32 -3.49 6.83
N LEU A 32 1.63 -3.92 5.77
CA LEU A 32 2.16 -3.94 4.40
C LEU A 32 2.13 -2.56 3.72
N LYS A 33 1.24 -1.66 4.13
CA LYS A 33 1.04 -0.35 3.48
C LYS A 33 2.21 0.60 3.75
N ARG A 34 3.24 0.51 2.92
CA ARG A 34 4.39 1.43 2.87
C ARG A 34 4.42 2.32 1.62
N CYS A 35 3.34 2.35 0.85
CA CYS A 35 3.21 3.16 -0.35
C CYS A 35 3.20 4.66 -0.03
N VAL A 36 3.92 5.46 -0.82
CA VAL A 36 3.97 6.92 -0.68
C VAL A 36 2.84 7.65 -1.42
N SER A 37 2.23 6.99 -2.40
CA SER A 37 1.15 7.54 -3.23
C SER A 37 -0.20 6.91 -2.89
N SER A 38 -1.28 7.67 -3.14
CA SER A 38 -2.65 7.19 -2.91
C SER A 38 -3.07 6.11 -3.91
N ILE A 39 -2.55 6.17 -5.14
CA ILE A 39 -2.77 5.16 -6.19
C ILE A 39 -2.10 3.84 -5.79
N GLY A 40 -0.85 3.90 -5.31
CA GLY A 40 -0.14 2.72 -4.81
C GLY A 40 -0.89 2.06 -3.65
N SER A 41 -1.37 2.87 -2.70
CA SER A 41 -2.17 2.39 -1.56
C SER A 41 -3.47 1.69 -2.02
N ARG A 42 -4.19 2.25 -3.00
CA ARG A 42 -5.39 1.63 -3.59
C ARG A 42 -5.06 0.32 -4.30
N LYS A 43 -3.97 0.28 -5.06
CA LYS A 43 -3.53 -0.93 -5.78
C LYS A 43 -3.15 -2.05 -4.80
N LEU A 44 -2.40 -1.74 -3.74
CA LEU A 44 -2.05 -2.70 -2.69
C LEU A 44 -3.31 -3.25 -2.01
N ARG A 45 -4.28 -2.38 -1.69
CA ARG A 45 -5.56 -2.81 -1.12
C ARG A 45 -6.28 -3.81 -2.03
N SER A 46 -6.30 -3.54 -3.34
CA SER A 46 -6.86 -4.47 -4.33
C SER A 46 -6.11 -5.81 -4.38
N TRP A 47 -4.79 -5.84 -4.20
CA TRP A 47 -4.03 -7.09 -4.16
C TRP A 47 -4.34 -7.91 -2.91
N CYS A 48 -4.46 -7.26 -1.74
CA CYS A 48 -4.87 -7.93 -0.51
C CYS A 48 -6.30 -8.49 -0.58
N LEU A 49 -7.22 -7.81 -1.28
CA LEU A 49 -8.59 -8.30 -1.52
C LEU A 49 -8.65 -9.41 -2.57
N LYS A 50 -7.74 -9.41 -3.54
CA LYS A 50 -7.72 -10.35 -4.68
C LYS A 50 -6.29 -10.85 -4.92
N PRO A 51 -5.83 -11.83 -4.14
CA PRO A 51 -4.51 -12.43 -4.33
C PRO A 51 -4.34 -12.98 -5.74
N CYS A 52 -3.14 -12.82 -6.30
CA CYS A 52 -2.80 -13.38 -7.60
C CYS A 52 -2.60 -14.89 -7.49
N ARG A 53 -3.05 -15.65 -8.50
CA ARG A 53 -2.86 -17.11 -8.59
C ARG A 53 -1.94 -17.53 -9.74
N SER A 54 -1.51 -16.59 -10.57
CA SER A 54 -0.59 -16.86 -11.66
C SER A 54 0.84 -16.84 -11.12
N SER A 55 1.54 -17.98 -11.23
CA SER A 55 2.95 -18.10 -10.84
C SER A 55 3.82 -17.10 -11.60
N GLU A 56 3.64 -16.99 -12.91
CA GLU A 56 4.38 -16.06 -13.77
C GLU A 56 4.27 -14.60 -13.31
N ILE A 57 3.08 -14.15 -12.87
CA ILE A 57 2.90 -12.80 -12.33
C ILE A 57 3.56 -12.67 -10.96
N LEU A 58 3.52 -13.71 -10.14
CA LEU A 58 4.15 -13.72 -8.82
C LEU A 58 5.67 -13.63 -8.94
N GLU A 59 6.30 -14.46 -9.77
CA GLU A 59 7.75 -14.44 -10.02
C GLU A 59 8.21 -13.05 -10.45
N ARG A 60 7.55 -12.45 -11.46
CA ARG A 60 7.87 -11.07 -11.90
C ARG A 60 7.75 -10.03 -10.78
N ARG A 61 6.82 -10.20 -9.85
CA ARG A 61 6.70 -9.28 -8.70
C ARG A 61 7.84 -9.51 -7.71
N TYR A 62 8.23 -10.76 -7.48
CA TYR A 62 9.35 -11.10 -6.62
C TYR A 62 10.67 -10.59 -7.19
N ASP A 63 10.93 -10.73 -8.50
CA ASP A 63 12.11 -10.18 -9.16
C ASP A 63 12.27 -8.67 -8.89
N VAL A 64 11.18 -7.92 -9.05
CA VAL A 64 11.17 -6.46 -8.83
C VAL A 64 11.37 -6.12 -7.35
N ILE A 65 10.77 -6.91 -6.44
CA ILE A 65 10.96 -6.71 -5.00
C ILE A 65 12.42 -6.96 -4.63
N GLU A 66 13.01 -8.06 -5.11
CA GLU A 66 14.41 -8.42 -4.86
C GLU A 66 15.36 -7.33 -5.36
N PHE A 67 15.14 -6.83 -6.58
CA PHE A 67 15.91 -5.70 -7.13
C PHE A 67 15.90 -4.47 -6.21
N PHE A 68 14.76 -4.12 -5.61
CA PHE A 68 14.64 -2.96 -4.74
C PHE A 68 14.99 -3.23 -3.26
N LEU A 69 15.19 -4.49 -2.88
CA LEU A 69 15.68 -4.87 -1.55
C LEU A 69 17.20 -4.81 -1.44
N ASP A 70 17.92 -4.91 -2.56
CA ASP A 70 19.36 -4.72 -2.59
C ASP A 70 19.73 -3.30 -2.11
N THR A 71 20.70 -3.24 -1.20
CA THR A 71 21.15 -2.03 -0.52
C THR A 71 21.78 -1.01 -1.48
N ASN A 72 22.24 -1.44 -2.65
CA ASN A 72 22.82 -0.54 -3.63
C ASN A 72 21.78 0.37 -4.31
N GLN A 73 20.50 0.04 -4.21
CA GLN A 73 19.38 0.68 -4.89
C GLN A 73 18.71 1.73 -4.00
N HIS A 74 19.28 2.04 -2.83
CA HIS A 74 18.70 2.99 -1.87
C HIS A 74 18.45 4.38 -2.47
N GLU A 75 19.40 4.94 -3.22
CA GLU A 75 19.22 6.28 -3.80
C GLU A 75 18.14 6.26 -4.90
N LEU A 76 18.16 5.24 -5.78
CA LEU A 76 17.10 5.04 -6.79
C LEU A 76 15.72 4.93 -6.13
N MET A 77 15.61 4.14 -5.07
CA MET A 77 14.37 3.99 -4.30
C MET A 77 13.91 5.30 -3.68
N ARG A 78 14.82 6.09 -3.11
CA ARG A 78 14.53 7.40 -2.57
C ARG A 78 14.02 8.34 -3.65
N THR A 79 14.73 8.47 -4.77
CA THR A 79 14.34 9.30 -5.90
C THR A 79 12.95 8.89 -6.43
N LEU A 80 12.70 7.60 -6.65
CA LEU A 80 11.39 7.12 -7.11
C LEU A 80 10.28 7.46 -6.13
N ARG A 81 10.51 7.26 -4.82
CA ARG A 81 9.52 7.60 -3.79
C ARG A 81 9.19 9.09 -3.80
N ASP A 82 10.19 9.95 -3.95
CA ASP A 82 9.99 11.40 -4.01
C ASP A 82 9.14 11.82 -5.22
N HIS A 83 9.38 11.22 -6.39
CA HIS A 83 8.58 11.48 -7.60
C HIS A 83 7.17 10.88 -7.56
N LEU A 84 6.97 9.75 -6.86
CA LEU A 84 5.66 9.11 -6.74
C LEU A 84 4.77 9.76 -5.67
N LYS A 85 5.36 10.35 -4.62
CA LYS A 85 4.64 10.98 -3.51
C LYS A 85 3.58 12.01 -3.92
N PRO A 86 3.82 12.95 -4.87
CA PRO A 86 2.80 13.92 -5.28
C PRO A 86 1.67 13.33 -6.14
N ILE A 87 1.80 12.08 -6.60
CA ILE A 87 0.82 11.47 -7.51
C ILE A 87 -0.42 11.03 -6.72
N VAL A 88 -1.49 11.81 -6.83
CA VAL A 88 -2.78 11.53 -6.16
C VAL A 88 -3.76 10.82 -7.09
N ASN A 89 -3.89 11.24 -8.35
CA ASN A 89 -4.72 10.58 -9.34
C ASN A 89 -4.06 10.74 -10.71
N ILE A 90 -4.14 9.71 -11.53
CA ILE A 90 -3.76 9.77 -12.94
C ILE A 90 -5.08 9.87 -13.72
N PRO A 91 -5.30 10.92 -14.52
CA PRO A 91 -6.46 11.00 -15.38
C PRO A 91 -6.48 9.81 -16.32
N VAL A 92 -7.63 9.16 -16.46
CA VAL A 92 -7.82 8.18 -17.54
C VAL A 92 -8.01 9.00 -18.81
N ILE A 93 -7.08 8.87 -19.75
CA ILE A 93 -7.15 9.45 -21.10
C ILE A 93 -7.93 8.49 -21.99
#